data_AF-A0A3M7ARK6-F1
#
_entry.id   AF-A0A3M7ARK6-F1
#
_cell.length_a   1.000
_cell.length_b   1.000
_cell.length_c   1.000
_cell.angle_alpha   90.00
_cell.angle_beta   90.00
_cell.angle_gamma   90.00
#
_symmetry.space_group_name_H-M   'P 1'
#
loop_
_entity.id
_entity.type
_entity.pdbx_description
1 polymer ?
#
loop_
_entity_poly.entity_id
_entity_poly.type
_entity_poly.pdbx_seq_one_letter_code
_entity_poly.pdbx_strand_id
1 'polypeptide(L)'
;GAGRRNGSGRGAGGGGGDSLRSTGVVWESCDALIELETMGIGGLAVVKAGQYRDTIRDAIEELREWKEGEDLDSEGQDELLDEGDEGVDGDRFEDLFHAANSMPSDRPELRSLAEEADGKLKKVVLLYTAAIKRRFKTLKTLEGGEGRSEEEIRRLDQVIVVLDGIPHQVDELASCFYDLDEERVRKALKACVDEAAQAAGLMERNWEDQEDEFTTWSGKWKEAIS
;
A
#
# COMPACT_ATOMS: atom_id res chain seq x y z
N GLY A 1 66.25 35.32 -6.67
CA GLY A 1 65.44 34.18 -7.13
C GLY A 1 64.18 34.10 -6.30
N ALA A 2 63.05 33.86 -6.96
CA ALA A 2 61.69 33.63 -6.44
C ALA A 2 61.05 34.80 -5.64
N GLY A 3 59.87 35.35 -5.93
CA GLY A 3 58.86 35.01 -6.92
C GLY A 3 57.45 35.03 -6.31
N ARG A 4 56.55 35.82 -6.93
CA ARG A 4 55.05 35.75 -6.92
C ARG A 4 54.32 36.32 -5.68
N ARG A 5 53.46 37.34 -5.79
CA ARG A 5 52.18 37.58 -6.55
C ARG A 5 50.93 37.12 -5.79
N ASN A 6 49.94 38.05 -5.72
CA ASN A 6 48.46 37.91 -5.77
C ASN A 6 47.81 36.80 -4.93
N GLY A 7 46.69 37.01 -4.24
CA GLY A 7 45.57 37.89 -4.52
C GLY A 7 44.27 37.07 -4.38
N SER A 8 43.20 37.73 -3.91
CA SER A 8 41.78 37.41 -4.13
C SER A 8 41.27 35.98 -3.89
N GLY A 9 40.30 35.86 -2.99
CA GLY A 9 39.41 34.70 -2.95
C GLY A 9 38.25 34.87 -2.00
N ARG A 10 37.29 35.74 -2.35
CA ARG A 10 35.93 35.68 -1.80
C ARG A 10 35.38 34.27 -2.03
N GLY A 11 35.11 33.54 -0.96
CA GLY A 11 34.33 32.30 -0.96
C GLY A 11 32.97 32.53 -0.31
N ALA A 12 32.13 33.37 -0.92
CA ALA A 12 30.69 33.35 -0.67
C ALA A 12 30.11 32.26 -1.57
N GLY A 13 29.64 31.15 -1.00
CA GLY A 13 29.15 30.03 -1.82
C GLY A 13 28.49 28.88 -1.08
N GLY A 14 27.89 29.09 0.10
CA GLY A 14 27.29 28.01 0.90
C GLY A 14 25.78 28.07 1.14
N GLY A 15 25.11 29.22 0.96
CA GLY A 15 23.72 29.39 1.43
C GLY A 15 22.63 29.44 0.36
N GLY A 16 22.99 29.54 -0.93
CA GLY A 16 22.02 29.75 -2.01
C GLY A 16 21.20 28.51 -2.37
N GLY A 17 21.82 27.33 -2.37
CA GLY A 17 21.15 26.07 -2.71
C GLY A 17 20.15 25.60 -1.65
N ASP A 18 20.44 25.87 -0.39
CA ASP A 18 19.59 25.48 0.75
C ASP A 18 18.38 26.42 0.88
N SER A 19 18.60 27.73 0.65
CA SER A 19 17.53 28.74 0.63
C SER A 19 16.54 28.54 -0.54
N LEU A 20 17.02 28.12 -1.71
CA LEU A 20 16.17 27.85 -2.88
C LEU A 20 15.37 26.56 -2.71
N ARG A 21 15.98 25.50 -2.14
CA ARG A 21 15.27 24.27 -1.77
C ARG A 21 14.18 24.53 -0.72
N SER A 22 14.51 25.29 0.32
CA SER A 22 13.55 25.67 1.36
C SER A 22 12.40 26.51 0.81
N THR A 23 12.69 27.43 -0.12
CA THR A 23 11.64 28.23 -0.78
C THR A 23 10.77 27.35 -1.67
N GLY A 24 11.35 26.40 -2.41
CA GLY A 24 10.60 25.42 -3.22
C GLY A 24 9.60 24.60 -2.40
N VAL A 25 10.00 24.08 -1.24
CA VAL A 25 9.11 23.33 -0.33
C VAL A 25 7.94 24.18 0.14
N VAL A 26 8.15 25.47 0.41
CA VAL A 26 7.07 26.39 0.80
C VAL A 26 6.08 26.60 -0.35
N TRP A 27 6.56 26.77 -1.59
CA TRP A 27 5.68 26.88 -2.76
C TRP A 27 4.86 25.62 -2.99
N GLU A 28 5.50 24.44 -2.95
CA GLU A 28 4.80 23.15 -3.06
C GLU A 28 3.75 22.97 -1.96
N SER A 29 4.04 23.42 -0.74
CA SER A 29 3.09 23.39 0.37
C SER A 29 1.91 24.36 0.13
N CYS A 30 2.17 25.54 -0.42
CA CYS A 30 1.10 26.48 -0.79
C CYS A 30 0.22 25.94 -1.92
N ASP A 31 0.80 25.32 -2.94
CA ASP A 31 0.06 24.68 -4.03
C ASP A 31 -0.80 23.52 -3.51
N ALA A 32 -0.26 22.70 -2.60
CA ALA A 32 -1.00 21.62 -1.95
C ALA A 32 -2.19 22.15 -1.12
N LEU A 33 -2.07 23.30 -0.47
CA LEU A 33 -3.19 23.93 0.26
C LEU A 33 -4.30 24.41 -0.69
N ILE A 34 -3.93 25.00 -1.84
CA ILE A 34 -4.89 25.42 -2.87
C ILE A 34 -5.60 24.20 -3.47
N GLU A 35 -4.85 23.13 -3.74
CA GLU A 35 -5.42 21.88 -4.23
C GLU A 35 -6.38 21.27 -3.19
N LEU A 36 -6.01 21.28 -1.91
CA LEU A 36 -6.86 20.79 -0.83
C LEU A 36 -8.18 21.58 -0.72
N GLU A 37 -8.11 22.90 -0.81
CA GLU A 37 -9.31 23.76 -0.84
C GLU A 37 -10.21 23.40 -2.03
N THR A 38 -9.61 23.24 -3.21
CA THR A 38 -10.34 22.92 -4.46
C THR A 38 -10.95 21.51 -4.42
N MET A 39 -10.27 20.57 -3.77
CA MET A 39 -10.65 19.16 -3.72
C MET A 39 -11.74 18.86 -2.68
N GLY A 40 -11.71 19.60 -1.56
CA GLY A 40 -12.56 19.38 -0.40
C GLY A 40 -12.22 18.10 0.37
N ILE A 41 -12.81 17.96 1.57
CA ILE A 41 -12.58 16.80 2.46
C ILE A 41 -13.02 15.50 1.79
N GLY A 42 -14.11 15.52 1.01
CA GLY A 42 -14.59 14.34 0.28
C GLY A 42 -13.61 13.88 -0.80
N GLY A 43 -12.94 14.82 -1.49
CA GLY A 43 -11.90 14.48 -2.45
C GLY A 43 -10.62 13.99 -1.78
N LEU A 44 -10.23 14.58 -0.65
CA LEU A 44 -9.08 14.11 0.12
C LEU A 44 -9.29 12.65 0.58
N ALA A 45 -10.48 12.31 1.07
CA ALA A 45 -10.84 10.95 1.44
C ALA A 45 -10.73 9.97 0.25
N VAL A 46 -11.13 10.39 -0.96
CA VAL A 46 -10.95 9.59 -2.18
C VAL A 46 -9.48 9.34 -2.49
N VAL A 47 -8.63 10.36 -2.38
CA VAL A 47 -7.19 10.23 -2.65
C VAL A 47 -6.53 9.31 -1.63
N LYS A 48 -6.76 9.53 -0.34
CA LYS A 48 -6.18 8.72 0.74
C LYS A 48 -6.61 7.26 0.66
N ALA A 49 -7.91 7.00 0.55
CA ALA A 49 -8.40 5.64 0.37
C ALA A 49 -7.87 4.98 -0.91
N GLY A 50 -7.64 5.77 -1.98
CA GLY A 50 -7.01 5.29 -3.20
C GLY A 50 -5.56 4.84 -2.96
N GLN A 51 -4.76 5.66 -2.28
CA GLN A 51 -3.38 5.35 -1.92
C GLN A 51 -3.30 4.07 -1.08
N TYR A 52 -4.10 3.95 -0.01
CA TYR A 52 -4.13 2.76 0.84
C TYR A 52 -4.50 1.50 0.07
N ARG A 53 -5.52 1.59 -0.81
CA ARG A 53 -5.90 0.48 -1.69
C ARG A 53 -4.76 0.04 -2.59
N ASP A 54 -4.06 1.01 -3.19
CA ASP A 54 -2.98 0.73 -4.12
C ASP A 54 -1.79 0.09 -3.38
N THR A 55 -1.44 0.58 -2.19
CA THR A 55 -0.46 -0.08 -1.30
C THR A 55 -0.83 -1.54 -1.01
N ILE A 56 -2.09 -1.83 -0.69
CA ILE A 56 -2.55 -3.21 -0.44
C ILE A 56 -2.46 -4.05 -1.71
N ARG A 57 -2.77 -3.47 -2.90
CA ARG A 57 -2.66 -4.20 -4.17
C ARG A 57 -1.21 -4.57 -4.46
N ASP A 58 -0.29 -3.64 -4.25
CA ASP A 58 1.12 -3.86 -4.50
C ASP A 58 1.67 -4.95 -3.54
N ALA A 59 1.25 -4.94 -2.28
CA ALA A 59 1.59 -6.00 -1.32
C ALA A 59 0.99 -7.38 -1.67
N ILE A 60 -0.21 -7.43 -2.28
CA ILE A 60 -0.78 -8.68 -2.80
C ILE A 60 0.07 -9.23 -3.95
N GLU A 61 0.53 -8.36 -4.85
CA GLU A 61 1.39 -8.71 -5.97
C GLU A 61 2.73 -9.27 -5.47
N GLU A 62 3.37 -8.58 -4.53
CA GLU A 62 4.59 -9.04 -3.86
C GLU A 62 4.42 -10.42 -3.18
N LEU A 63 3.31 -10.63 -2.46
CA LEU A 63 3.02 -11.92 -1.84
C LEU A 63 2.82 -13.06 -2.87
N ARG A 64 2.28 -12.74 -4.05
CA ARG A 64 2.09 -13.71 -5.15
C ARG A 64 3.42 -14.07 -5.77
N GLU A 65 4.24 -13.08 -6.08
CA GLU A 65 5.60 -13.28 -6.62
C GLU A 65 6.42 -14.15 -5.65
N TRP A 66 6.36 -13.85 -4.35
CA TRP A 66 7.01 -14.66 -3.33
C TRP A 66 6.48 -16.11 -3.25
N LYS A 67 5.17 -16.31 -3.44
CA LYS A 67 4.52 -17.64 -3.42
C LYS A 67 4.84 -18.48 -4.67
N GLU A 68 4.86 -17.85 -5.84
CA GLU A 68 5.13 -18.49 -7.12
C GLU A 68 6.63 -18.79 -7.27
N GLY A 69 7.48 -17.98 -6.62
CA GLY A 69 8.91 -17.98 -6.88
C GLY A 69 9.20 -17.28 -8.21
N GLU A 70 10.41 -16.76 -8.39
CA GLU A 70 10.85 -16.39 -9.74
C GLU A 70 10.94 -17.68 -10.57
N ASP A 71 9.93 -17.95 -11.40
CA ASP A 71 9.99 -19.00 -12.43
C ASP A 71 11.06 -18.57 -13.46
N LEU A 72 12.31 -18.93 -13.21
CA LEU A 72 13.44 -18.71 -14.13
C LEU A 72 13.42 -19.63 -15.37
N ASP A 73 12.29 -20.23 -15.72
CA ASP A 73 12.19 -20.98 -16.99
C ASP A 73 11.95 -20.04 -18.20
N SER A 74 12.01 -18.71 -18.01
CA SER A 74 11.81 -17.71 -19.05
C SER A 74 12.77 -16.50 -19.01
N GLU A 75 13.97 -16.63 -18.43
CA GLU A 75 15.02 -15.60 -18.55
C GLU A 75 16.25 -16.20 -19.23
N GLY A 76 16.30 -16.05 -20.57
CA GLY A 76 17.55 -15.99 -21.33
C GLY A 76 18.45 -17.23 -21.26
N GLN A 77 18.21 -18.19 -22.15
CA GLN A 77 19.26 -19.07 -22.67
C GLN A 77 20.38 -18.21 -23.27
N ASP A 78 21.35 -17.78 -22.46
CA ASP A 78 22.59 -17.18 -22.95
C ASP A 78 23.48 -18.32 -23.45
N GLU A 79 23.35 -18.62 -24.74
CA GLU A 79 24.24 -19.51 -25.52
C GLU A 79 25.66 -18.92 -25.61
N LEU A 80 26.34 -18.63 -24.49
CA LEU A 80 27.69 -18.07 -24.51
C LEU A 80 28.67 -18.63 -23.47
N LEU A 81 28.45 -19.83 -22.93
CA LEU A 81 29.51 -20.56 -22.23
C LEU A 81 30.08 -21.67 -23.11
N ASP A 82 31.01 -21.22 -23.96
CA ASP A 82 32.00 -22.02 -24.67
C ASP A 82 32.86 -22.84 -23.69
N GLU A 83 33.34 -23.96 -24.20
CA GLU A 83 33.78 -25.17 -23.53
C GLU A 83 34.99 -24.99 -22.60
N GLY A 84 34.88 -25.54 -21.38
CA GLY A 84 36.03 -26.12 -20.67
C GLY A 84 36.39 -25.49 -19.33
N ASP A 85 35.61 -25.79 -18.28
CA ASP A 85 36.17 -25.90 -16.93
C ASP A 85 35.39 -26.94 -16.12
N GLU A 86 36.09 -27.72 -15.30
CA GLU A 86 35.57 -28.88 -14.60
C GLU A 86 34.55 -28.47 -13.53
N GLY A 87 33.31 -28.96 -13.69
CA GLY A 87 32.12 -28.59 -12.92
C GLY A 87 32.27 -28.69 -11.41
N VAL A 88 32.22 -27.53 -10.76
CA VAL A 88 31.70 -27.38 -9.40
C VAL A 88 30.21 -27.14 -9.53
N ASP A 89 29.38 -27.96 -8.87
CA ASP A 89 27.90 -27.83 -8.75
C ASP A 89 27.49 -26.36 -8.45
N GLY A 90 27.27 -25.55 -9.50
CA GLY A 90 26.77 -24.17 -9.40
C GLY A 90 25.26 -24.14 -9.16
N ASP A 91 24.54 -25.07 -9.78
CA ASP A 91 23.08 -25.19 -9.72
C ASP A 91 22.57 -25.34 -8.27
N ARG A 92 23.30 -26.08 -7.42
CA ARG A 92 22.91 -26.29 -6.01
C ARG A 92 23.11 -25.06 -5.13
N PHE A 93 23.98 -24.13 -5.52
CA PHE A 93 24.21 -22.90 -4.77
C PHE A 93 23.22 -21.82 -5.18
N GLU A 94 22.89 -21.72 -6.47
CA GLU A 94 21.84 -20.82 -6.94
C GLU A 94 20.47 -21.23 -6.38
N ASP A 95 20.08 -22.51 -6.44
CA ASP A 95 18.86 -23.02 -5.82
C ASP A 95 18.78 -22.72 -4.31
N LEU A 96 19.92 -22.74 -3.61
CA LEU A 96 19.98 -22.47 -2.16
C LEU A 96 19.81 -20.99 -1.82
N PHE A 97 20.24 -20.07 -2.69
CA PHE A 97 20.05 -18.63 -2.52
C PHE A 97 18.67 -18.18 -3.04
N HIS A 98 18.10 -18.83 -4.05
CA HIS A 98 16.74 -18.56 -4.56
C HIS A 98 15.64 -19.11 -3.65
N ALA A 99 15.84 -20.29 -3.03
CA ALA A 99 14.93 -20.82 -2.01
C ALA A 99 14.86 -19.96 -0.74
N ALA A 100 15.85 -19.11 -0.49
CA ALA A 100 15.84 -18.19 0.66
C ALA A 100 14.90 -16.99 0.45
N ASN A 101 14.58 -16.65 -0.81
CA ASN A 101 13.73 -15.50 -1.18
C ASN A 101 12.35 -15.92 -1.74
N SER A 102 12.01 -17.21 -1.73
CA SER A 102 10.75 -17.74 -2.25
C SER A 102 10.10 -18.70 -1.26
N MET A 103 8.80 -18.96 -1.44
CA MET A 103 8.06 -19.85 -0.55
C MET A 103 8.65 -21.28 -0.57
N PRO A 104 9.00 -21.87 0.59
CA PRO A 104 9.48 -23.25 0.66
C PRO A 104 8.48 -24.26 0.09
N SER A 105 8.91 -25.09 -0.85
CA SER A 105 8.04 -26.09 -1.51
C SER A 105 7.57 -27.21 -0.58
N ASP A 106 8.16 -27.34 0.60
CA ASP A 106 7.88 -28.38 1.60
C ASP A 106 6.78 -28.01 2.60
N ARG A 107 6.17 -26.82 2.48
CA ARG A 107 5.11 -26.33 3.40
C ARG A 107 3.76 -26.09 2.71
N PRO A 108 2.96 -27.14 2.47
CA PRO A 108 1.66 -27.01 1.82
C PRO A 108 0.64 -26.19 2.65
N GLU A 109 0.75 -26.20 3.98
CA GLU A 109 -0.13 -25.44 4.88
C GLU A 109 0.07 -23.93 4.71
N LEU A 110 1.33 -23.47 4.66
CA LEU A 110 1.68 -22.07 4.41
C LEU A 110 1.24 -21.61 3.01
N ARG A 111 1.34 -22.48 2.00
CA ARG A 111 0.85 -22.20 0.64
C ARG A 111 -0.66 -22.01 0.61
N SER A 112 -1.40 -22.86 1.32
CA SER A 112 -2.85 -22.72 1.49
C SER A 112 -3.21 -21.42 2.22
N LEU A 113 -2.45 -21.03 3.23
CA LEU A 113 -2.65 -19.76 3.95
C LEU A 113 -2.38 -18.55 3.06
N ALA A 114 -1.36 -18.58 2.21
CA ALA A 114 -1.08 -17.51 1.26
C ALA A 114 -2.20 -17.36 0.22
N GLU A 115 -2.79 -18.47 -0.25
CA GLU A 115 -3.98 -18.44 -1.12
C GLU A 115 -5.20 -17.85 -0.42
N GLU A 116 -5.43 -18.24 0.84
CA GLU A 116 -6.51 -17.68 1.64
C GLU A 116 -6.30 -16.18 1.86
N ALA A 117 -5.09 -15.76 2.20
CA ALA A 117 -4.70 -14.37 2.38
C ALA A 117 -4.91 -13.57 1.09
N ASP A 118 -4.40 -14.02 -0.06
CA ASP A 118 -4.64 -13.41 -1.38
C ASP A 118 -6.14 -13.22 -1.65
N GLY A 119 -6.94 -14.26 -1.41
CA GLY A 119 -8.38 -14.24 -1.60
C GLY A 119 -9.12 -13.27 -0.68
N LYS A 120 -8.63 -13.05 0.55
CA LYS A 120 -9.20 -12.11 1.53
C LYS A 120 -8.74 -10.69 1.27
N LEU A 121 -7.45 -10.45 1.02
CA LEU A 121 -6.90 -9.13 0.71
C LEU A 121 -7.50 -8.53 -0.57
N LYS A 122 -7.79 -9.35 -1.59
CA LYS A 122 -8.55 -8.88 -2.77
C LYS A 122 -9.95 -8.38 -2.42
N LYS A 123 -10.63 -9.03 -1.46
CA LYS A 123 -11.94 -8.56 -0.97
C LYS A 123 -11.77 -7.24 -0.20
N VAL A 124 -10.68 -7.07 0.55
CA VAL A 124 -10.34 -5.78 1.17
C VAL A 124 -10.15 -4.69 0.10
N VAL A 125 -9.37 -4.94 -0.96
CA VAL A 125 -9.22 -4.00 -2.09
C VAL A 125 -10.58 -3.64 -2.73
N LEU A 126 -11.50 -4.61 -2.81
CA LEU A 126 -12.85 -4.37 -3.31
C LEU A 126 -13.65 -3.44 -2.37
N LEU A 127 -13.48 -3.55 -1.06
CA LEU A 127 -14.08 -2.62 -0.08
C LEU A 127 -13.63 -1.19 -0.32
N TYR A 128 -12.32 -0.94 -0.44
CA TYR A 128 -11.83 0.41 -0.76
C TYR A 128 -12.43 0.93 -2.07
N THR A 129 -12.48 0.08 -3.10
CA THR A 129 -13.05 0.46 -4.40
C THR A 129 -14.53 0.84 -4.29
N ALA A 130 -15.30 0.08 -3.52
CA ALA A 130 -16.72 0.35 -3.29
C ALA A 130 -16.91 1.61 -2.43
N ALA A 131 -16.12 1.79 -1.37
CA ALA A 131 -16.15 2.95 -0.49
C ALA A 131 -15.82 4.24 -1.26
N ILE A 132 -14.76 4.23 -2.07
CA ILE A 132 -14.39 5.36 -2.94
C ILE A 132 -15.57 5.74 -3.86
N LYS A 133 -16.17 4.76 -4.54
CA LYS A 133 -17.22 5.01 -5.53
C LYS A 133 -18.55 5.45 -4.91
N ARG A 134 -18.95 4.85 -3.78
CA ARG A 134 -20.32 4.95 -3.23
C ARG A 134 -20.42 5.71 -1.91
N ARG A 135 -19.29 6.04 -1.27
CA ARG A 135 -19.25 6.82 -0.02
C ARG A 135 -18.42 8.09 -0.20
N PHE A 136 -17.16 8.00 -0.60
CA PHE A 136 -16.32 9.20 -0.62
C PHE A 136 -16.62 10.13 -1.80
N LYS A 137 -16.94 9.60 -2.98
CA LYS A 137 -17.36 10.43 -4.12
C LYS A 137 -18.72 11.10 -3.92
N THR A 138 -19.62 10.51 -3.12
CA THR A 138 -20.94 11.09 -2.84
C THR A 138 -20.87 12.24 -1.85
N LEU A 139 -19.79 12.37 -1.07
CA LEU A 139 -19.54 13.52 -0.18
C LEU A 139 -19.42 14.85 -0.94
N LYS A 140 -18.89 14.83 -2.17
CA LYS A 140 -18.72 16.05 -2.98
C LYS A 140 -20.05 16.67 -3.40
N THR A 141 -21.12 15.87 -3.49
CA THR A 141 -22.45 16.33 -3.92
C THR A 141 -23.14 17.17 -2.84
N LEU A 142 -22.71 17.08 -1.58
CA LEU A 142 -23.33 17.75 -0.43
C LEU A 142 -22.71 19.11 -0.07
N GLU A 143 -21.67 19.55 -0.79
CA GLU A 143 -20.97 20.82 -0.51
C GLU A 143 -21.76 22.07 -0.98
N GLY A 144 -22.96 21.87 -1.52
CA GLY A 144 -23.90 22.93 -1.92
C GLY A 144 -24.80 23.43 -0.80
N GLY A 145 -24.24 24.15 0.19
CA GLY A 145 -24.98 25.22 0.88
C GLY A 145 -25.28 25.06 2.38
N GLU A 146 -25.24 23.87 2.97
CA GLU A 146 -25.34 23.69 4.42
C GLU A 146 -24.10 22.91 4.89
N GLY A 147 -23.36 23.45 5.86
CA GLY A 147 -22.16 22.78 6.38
C GLY A 147 -22.48 21.36 6.87
N ARG A 148 -21.57 20.42 6.62
CA ARG A 148 -21.68 19.04 7.13
C ARG A 148 -21.87 19.07 8.65
N SER A 149 -22.70 18.15 9.15
CA SER A 149 -22.85 17.95 10.59
C SER A 149 -21.53 17.49 11.20
N GLU A 150 -21.31 17.85 12.47
CA GLU A 150 -20.13 17.42 13.21
C GLU A 150 -20.05 15.87 13.31
N GLU A 151 -21.21 15.20 13.31
CA GLU A 151 -21.35 13.75 13.36
C GLU A 151 -20.85 13.09 12.06
N GLU A 152 -21.21 13.64 10.88
CA GLU A 152 -20.70 13.16 9.59
C GLU A 152 -19.18 13.29 9.48
N ILE A 153 -18.63 14.41 9.97
CA ILE A 153 -17.17 14.66 9.96
C ILE A 153 -16.46 13.66 10.87
N ARG A 154 -16.97 13.46 12.10
CA ARG A 154 -16.41 12.47 13.04
C ARG A 154 -16.48 11.05 12.49
N ARG A 155 -17.59 10.69 11.84
CA ARG A 155 -17.76 9.39 11.21
C ARG A 155 -16.78 9.19 10.06
N LEU A 156 -16.59 10.20 9.21
CA LEU A 156 -15.60 10.16 8.14
C LEU A 156 -14.18 9.99 8.69
N ASP A 157 -13.82 10.75 9.72
CA ASP A 157 -12.51 10.66 10.36
C ASP A 157 -12.26 9.25 10.91
N GLN A 158 -13.24 8.67 11.64
CA GLN A 158 -13.17 7.29 12.12
C GLN A 158 -12.98 6.28 11.00
N VAL A 159 -13.72 6.42 9.89
CA VAL A 159 -13.56 5.54 8.73
C VAL A 159 -12.15 5.63 8.16
N ILE A 160 -11.62 6.84 7.98
CA ILE A 160 -10.28 7.05 7.42
C ILE A 160 -9.21 6.49 8.35
N VAL A 161 -9.33 6.67 9.66
CA VAL A 161 -8.38 6.10 10.64
C VAL A 161 -8.36 4.57 10.56
N VAL A 162 -9.51 3.91 10.45
CA VAL A 162 -9.54 2.45 10.30
C VAL A 162 -8.96 2.01 8.96
N LEU A 163 -9.26 2.73 7.86
CA LEU A 163 -8.70 2.43 6.55
C LEU A 163 -7.18 2.71 6.44
N ASP A 164 -6.63 3.59 7.27
CA ASP A 164 -5.18 3.84 7.36
C ASP A 164 -4.45 2.71 8.12
N GLY A 165 -5.13 2.05 9.07
CA GLY A 165 -4.59 0.92 9.82
C GLY A 165 -4.37 -0.34 8.97
N ILE A 166 -5.25 -0.61 8.01
CA ILE A 166 -5.24 -1.87 7.25
C ILE A 166 -3.92 -2.10 6.48
N PRO A 167 -3.35 -1.13 5.72
CA PRO A 167 -2.03 -1.32 5.10
C PRO A 167 -0.94 -1.74 6.08
N HIS A 168 -0.94 -1.24 7.32
CA HIS A 168 0.00 -1.67 8.35
C HIS A 168 -0.22 -3.13 8.77
N GLN A 169 -1.47 -3.59 8.83
CA GLN A 169 -1.77 -5.01 9.08
C GLN A 169 -1.32 -5.90 7.92
N VAL A 170 -1.39 -5.40 6.69
CA VAL A 170 -0.92 -6.13 5.51
C VAL A 170 0.61 -6.26 5.51
N ASP A 171 1.32 -5.20 5.91
CA ASP A 171 2.78 -5.23 6.11
C ASP A 171 3.19 -6.25 7.19
N GLU A 172 2.52 -6.24 8.35
CA GLU A 172 2.76 -7.24 9.40
C GLU A 172 2.44 -8.67 8.91
N LEU A 173 1.36 -8.84 8.13
CA LEU A 173 1.01 -10.13 7.53
C LEU A 173 2.12 -10.62 6.57
N ALA A 174 2.65 -9.76 5.71
CA ALA A 174 3.78 -10.09 4.84
C ALA A 174 5.02 -10.48 5.65
N SER A 175 5.35 -9.73 6.70
CA SER A 175 6.44 -10.08 7.63
C SER A 175 6.25 -11.46 8.25
N CYS A 176 5.01 -11.83 8.64
CA CYS A 176 4.73 -13.15 9.20
C CYS A 176 4.91 -14.28 8.16
N PHE A 177 4.61 -14.01 6.89
CA PHE A 177 4.87 -14.95 5.80
C PHE A 177 6.37 -15.16 5.60
N TYR A 178 7.18 -14.09 5.62
CA TYR A 178 8.64 -14.20 5.51
C TYR A 178 9.28 -14.89 6.72
N ASP A 179 8.72 -14.71 7.92
CA ASP A 179 9.12 -15.43 9.12
C ASP A 179 8.69 -16.92 9.12
N LEU A 180 7.88 -17.34 8.13
CA LEU A 180 7.31 -18.68 8.02
C LEU A 180 6.50 -19.11 9.26
N ASP A 181 5.88 -18.15 9.95
CA ASP A 181 5.10 -18.37 11.17
C ASP A 181 3.60 -18.42 10.87
N GLU A 182 3.08 -19.63 10.69
CA GLU A 182 1.68 -19.82 10.30
C GLU A 182 0.66 -19.36 11.35
N GLU A 183 1.00 -19.39 12.64
CA GLU A 183 0.08 -18.95 13.70
C GLU A 183 -0.04 -17.43 13.68
N ARG A 184 1.10 -16.74 13.56
CA ARG A 184 1.13 -15.28 13.39
C ARG A 184 0.46 -14.85 12.08
N VAL A 185 0.68 -15.57 10.97
CA VAL A 185 -0.01 -15.32 9.69
C VAL A 185 -1.54 -15.38 9.87
N ARG A 186 -2.07 -16.43 10.49
CA ARG A 186 -3.52 -16.56 10.73
C ARG A 186 -4.06 -15.42 11.59
N LYS A 187 -3.32 -15.01 12.62
CA LYS A 187 -3.70 -13.91 13.51
C LYS A 187 -3.67 -12.56 12.80
N ALA A 188 -2.61 -12.27 12.03
CA ALA A 188 -2.46 -11.03 11.27
C ALA A 188 -3.54 -10.93 10.18
N LEU A 189 -3.81 -12.02 9.46
CA LEU A 189 -4.88 -12.08 8.47
C LEU A 189 -6.25 -11.82 9.09
N LYS A 190 -6.52 -12.40 10.27
CA LYS A 190 -7.76 -12.13 11.00
C LYS A 190 -7.87 -10.66 11.40
N ALA A 191 -6.81 -10.06 11.94
CA ALA A 191 -6.81 -8.65 12.32
C ALA A 191 -7.12 -7.73 11.13
N CYS A 192 -6.49 -7.98 9.98
CA CYS A 192 -6.77 -7.25 8.74
C CYS A 192 -8.24 -7.37 8.31
N VAL A 193 -8.82 -8.58 8.36
CA VAL A 193 -10.23 -8.79 8.02
C VAL A 193 -11.17 -8.10 9.02
N ASP A 194 -10.88 -8.16 10.31
CA ASP A 194 -11.68 -7.53 11.36
C ASP A 194 -11.70 -5.99 11.21
N GLU A 195 -10.55 -5.37 10.94
CA GLU A 195 -10.45 -3.93 10.66
C GLU A 195 -11.22 -3.54 9.39
N ALA A 196 -11.11 -4.34 8.32
CA ALA A 196 -11.87 -4.11 7.10
C ALA A 196 -13.40 -4.25 7.34
N ALA A 197 -13.82 -5.22 8.14
CA ALA A 197 -15.21 -5.39 8.55
C ALA A 197 -15.72 -4.23 9.41
N GLN A 198 -14.88 -3.70 10.30
CA GLN A 198 -15.16 -2.51 11.09
C GLN A 198 -15.36 -1.28 10.18
N ALA A 199 -14.46 -1.05 9.22
CA ALA A 199 -14.60 0.04 8.25
C ALA A 199 -15.90 -0.09 7.43
N ALA A 200 -16.24 -1.30 6.99
CA ALA A 200 -17.50 -1.56 6.30
C ALA A 200 -18.73 -1.27 7.17
N GLY A 201 -18.67 -1.58 8.47
CA GLY A 201 -19.72 -1.26 9.45
C GLY A 201 -19.90 0.25 9.65
N LEU A 202 -18.79 0.98 9.79
CA LEU A 202 -18.83 2.45 9.87
C LEU A 202 -19.43 3.09 8.62
N MET A 203 -19.35 2.43 7.46
CA MET A 203 -19.89 2.91 6.18
C MET A 203 -21.23 2.26 5.78
N GLU A 204 -21.87 1.48 6.65
CA GLU A 204 -23.03 0.65 6.30
C GLU A 204 -24.17 1.50 5.73
N ARG A 205 -24.55 2.57 6.43
CA ARG A 205 -25.52 3.57 5.95
C ARG A 205 -24.86 4.67 5.13
N ASN A 206 -25.61 5.38 4.30
CA ASN A 206 -25.09 6.55 3.61
C ASN A 206 -24.87 7.73 4.59
N TRP A 207 -24.47 8.90 4.08
CA TRP A 207 -24.21 10.09 4.92
C TRP A 207 -25.48 10.72 5.50
N GLU A 208 -26.64 10.44 4.90
CA GLU A 208 -27.97 10.83 5.39
C GLU A 208 -28.59 9.79 6.35
N ASP A 209 -27.81 8.81 6.82
CA ASP A 209 -28.23 7.70 7.68
C ASP A 209 -29.31 6.77 7.06
N GLN A 210 -29.38 6.72 5.73
CA GLN A 210 -30.30 5.84 4.98
C GLN A 210 -29.58 4.59 4.44
N GLU A 211 -30.36 3.55 4.18
CA GLU A 211 -29.89 2.36 3.48
C GLU A 211 -29.83 2.60 1.96
N ASP A 212 -28.83 2.02 1.32
CA ASP A 212 -28.66 2.07 -0.13
C ASP A 212 -28.06 0.79 -0.70
N GLU A 213 -27.72 0.81 -1.99
CA GLU A 213 -27.08 -0.33 -2.67
C GLU A 213 -25.77 -0.76 -1.99
N PHE A 214 -25.02 0.18 -1.39
CA PHE A 214 -23.79 -0.16 -0.67
C PHE A 214 -24.11 -0.85 0.65
N THR A 215 -25.19 -0.51 1.36
CA THR A 215 -25.63 -1.21 2.58
C THR A 215 -25.82 -2.71 2.28
N THR A 216 -26.63 -3.02 1.27
CA THR A 216 -26.89 -4.41 0.85
C THR A 216 -25.62 -5.11 0.37
N TRP A 217 -24.79 -4.41 -0.39
CA TRP A 217 -23.51 -4.94 -0.87
C TRP A 217 -22.53 -5.23 0.28
N SER A 218 -22.45 -4.34 1.28
CA SER A 218 -21.55 -4.46 2.41
C SER A 218 -21.90 -5.65 3.31
N GLY A 219 -23.20 -5.97 3.46
CA GLY A 219 -23.64 -7.18 4.15
C GLY A 219 -23.15 -8.46 3.46
N LYS A 220 -23.37 -8.57 2.15
CA LYS A 220 -22.88 -9.71 1.35
C LYS A 220 -21.34 -9.79 1.35
N TRP A 221 -20.67 -8.65 1.35
CA TRP A 221 -19.23 -8.58 1.41
C TRP A 221 -18.69 -9.06 2.77
N LYS A 222 -19.33 -8.66 3.89
CA LYS A 222 -18.99 -9.12 5.25
C LYS A 222 -19.14 -10.64 5.37
N GLU A 223 -20.23 -11.20 4.81
CA GLU A 223 -20.43 -12.66 4.75
C GLU A 223 -19.36 -13.38 3.93
N ALA A 224 -18.89 -12.77 2.84
CA ALA A 224 -17.91 -13.37 1.94
C ALA A 224 -16.45 -13.27 2.44
N ILE A 225 -16.17 -12.38 3.40
CA ILE A 225 -14.82 -12.18 3.96
C ILE A 225 -14.63 -12.84 5.34
N SER A 226 -15.74 -13.08 6.06
CA SER A 226 -15.77 -13.85 7.31
C SER A 226 -15.38 -15.31 7.08
#